data_AF-A0A328SMH1-F1
#
_entry.id   AF-A0A328SMH1-F1
#
_cell.length_a   1.000
_cell.length_b   1.000
_cell.length_c   1.000
_cell.angle_alpha   90.00
_cell.angle_beta   90.00
_cell.angle_gamma   90.00
#
_symmetry.space_group_name_H-M   'P 1'
#
loop_
_entity.id
_entity.type
_entity.pdbx_description
1 polymer ?
#
loop_
_entity_poly.entity_id
_entity_poly.type
_entity_poly.pdbx_seq_one_letter_code
_entity_poly.pdbx_strand_id
1 'polypeptide(L)'
;GSYNPPWIWSTIEIIKEVRKNVDIPMIMDTAGFGTRRGPFNCKECNTKLKALIIKSNLEQEIPEELENYTCECKEKWQADLEFSDILNTTTNPKN
;
A
#
# COMPACT_ATOMS: atom_id res chain seq x y z
N GLY A 1 21.21 11.79 0.12
CA GLY A 1 20.66 10.74 -0.77
C GLY A 1 19.15 10.80 -0.66
N SER A 2 18.48 11.09 -1.77
CA SER A 2 17.07 11.52 -1.80
C SER A 2 16.11 10.35 -2.09
N TYR A 3 16.32 9.20 -1.42
CA TYR A 3 15.43 8.04 -1.61
C TYR A 3 14.12 8.26 -0.86
N ASN A 4 13.01 8.27 -1.58
CA ASN A 4 11.67 8.22 -1.00
C ASN A 4 11.17 6.77 -1.09
N PRO A 5 10.84 6.13 0.05
CA PRO A 5 10.27 4.79 0.04
C PRO A 5 8.89 4.79 -0.65
N PRO A 6 8.50 3.66 -1.28
CA PRO A 6 7.17 3.52 -1.87
C PRO A 6 6.08 3.51 -0.80
N TRP A 7 4.89 3.97 -1.16
CA TRP A 7 3.72 3.98 -0.28
C TRP A 7 3.15 2.56 -0.11
N ILE A 8 2.88 2.18 1.15
CA ILE A 8 2.11 0.97 1.48
C ILE A 8 0.68 1.10 0.96
N TRP A 9 0.14 2.32 0.89
CA TRP A 9 -1.17 2.57 0.30
C TRP A 9 -1.33 2.02 -1.12
N SER A 10 -0.31 2.20 -1.98
CA SER A 10 -0.33 1.63 -3.32
C SER A 10 -0.40 0.10 -3.31
N THR A 11 0.25 -0.56 -2.33
CA THR A 11 0.15 -2.02 -2.17
C THR A 11 -1.26 -2.43 -1.75
N ILE A 12 -1.89 -1.67 -0.86
CA ILE A 12 -3.25 -1.94 -0.39
C ILE A 12 -4.26 -1.83 -1.54
N GLU A 13 -4.15 -0.81 -2.40
CA GLU A 13 -5.04 -0.69 -3.56
C GLU A 13 -4.90 -1.87 -4.53
N ILE A 14 -3.66 -2.33 -4.80
CA ILE A 14 -3.43 -3.54 -5.61
C ILE A 14 -4.07 -4.77 -4.96
N ILE A 15 -3.89 -4.95 -3.65
CA ILE A 15 -4.49 -6.07 -2.92
C ILE A 15 -6.02 -6.02 -3.05
N LYS A 16 -6.64 -4.85 -2.83
CA LYS A 16 -8.09 -4.68 -2.92
C LYS A 16 -8.60 -4.97 -4.33
N GLU A 17 -7.96 -4.42 -5.34
CA GLU A 17 -8.33 -4.63 -6.75
C GLU A 17 -8.24 -6.10 -7.12
N VAL A 18 -7.13 -6.77 -6.79
CA VAL A 18 -6.92 -8.16 -7.15
C VAL A 18 -7.89 -9.08 -6.40
N ARG A 19 -8.10 -8.88 -5.09
CA ARG A 19 -9.05 -9.69 -4.30
C ARG A 19 -10.50 -9.54 -4.76
N LYS A 20 -10.88 -8.37 -5.31
CA LYS A 20 -12.23 -8.12 -5.84
C LYS A 20 -12.46 -8.78 -7.20
N ASN A 21 -11.42 -8.96 -8.00
CA ASN A 21 -11.53 -9.36 -9.40
C ASN A 21 -10.97 -10.75 -9.73
N VAL A 22 -10.18 -11.36 -8.84
CA VAL A 22 -9.49 -12.62 -9.10
C VAL A 22 -9.77 -13.63 -7.99
N ASP A 23 -10.48 -14.70 -8.34
CA ASP A 23 -10.81 -15.83 -7.45
C ASP A 23 -9.72 -16.92 -7.50
N ILE A 24 -8.48 -16.52 -7.21
CA ILE A 24 -7.32 -17.42 -7.11
C ILE A 24 -6.57 -17.09 -5.83
N PRO A 25 -6.30 -18.09 -4.95
CA PRO A 25 -5.50 -17.85 -3.77
C PRO A 25 -4.09 -17.37 -4.13
N MET A 26 -3.64 -16.31 -3.48
CA MET A 26 -2.34 -15.69 -3.72
C MET A 26 -1.81 -15.00 -2.46
N ILE A 27 -0.50 -14.81 -2.41
CA ILE A 27 0.16 -14.02 -1.36
C ILE A 27 0.68 -12.75 -2.00
N MET A 28 0.22 -11.61 -1.51
CA MET A 28 0.60 -10.28 -1.96
C MET A 28 1.26 -9.55 -0.81
N ASP A 29 2.57 -9.39 -0.87
CA ASP A 29 3.34 -8.68 0.15
C ASP A 29 4.52 -7.96 -0.52
N THR A 30 5.16 -7.06 0.24
CA THR A 30 6.30 -6.27 -0.19
C THR A 30 7.55 -6.66 0.57
N ALA A 31 8.66 -6.80 -0.15
CA ALA A 31 9.94 -7.04 0.47
C ALA A 31 10.41 -5.82 1.28
N GLY A 32 11.12 -6.08 2.38
CA GLY A 32 11.79 -5.04 3.15
C GLY A 32 10.87 -4.19 4.03
N PHE A 33 9.62 -4.59 4.28
CA PHE A 33 8.72 -3.88 5.19
C PHE A 33 9.34 -3.69 6.59
N GLY A 34 9.44 -2.44 7.04
CA GLY A 34 10.07 -2.09 8.32
C GLY A 34 11.58 -1.84 8.24
N THR A 35 12.18 -1.97 7.06
CA THR A 35 13.58 -1.58 6.83
C THR A 35 13.69 -0.10 6.42
N ARG A 36 14.90 0.46 6.51
CA ARG A 36 15.19 1.87 6.16
C ARG A 36 14.80 2.24 4.72
N ARG A 37 14.80 1.27 3.79
CA ARG A 37 14.48 1.49 2.37
C ARG A 37 13.20 0.78 1.92
N GLY A 38 12.49 0.12 2.84
CA GLY A 38 11.25 -0.57 2.53
C GLY A 38 10.07 0.38 2.41
N PRO A 39 8.90 -0.16 2.02
CA PRO A 39 7.67 0.63 1.93
C PRO A 39 7.33 1.32 3.25
N PHE A 40 6.82 2.54 3.15
CA PHE A 40 6.53 3.38 4.29
C PHE A 40 5.45 4.40 3.98
N ASN A 41 4.52 4.60 4.92
CA ASN A 41 3.53 5.66 4.91
C ASN A 41 3.85 6.70 6.00
N CYS A 42 3.64 6.31 7.27
CA CYS A 42 3.95 7.10 8.44
C CYS A 42 4.19 6.17 9.65
N LYS A 43 4.65 6.73 10.77
CA LYS A 43 4.93 5.95 11.98
C LYS A 43 3.67 5.34 12.61
N GLU A 44 2.52 5.94 12.38
CA GLU A 44 1.25 5.58 13.03
C GLU A 44 0.59 4.38 12.37
N CYS A 45 0.53 4.35 11.02
CA CYS A 45 -0.22 3.33 10.31
C CYS A 45 0.61 2.12 9.86
N ASN A 46 1.94 2.26 9.67
CA ASN A 46 2.77 1.21 9.07
C ASN A 46 2.60 -0.18 9.69
N THR A 47 2.75 -0.27 11.02
CA THR A 47 2.68 -1.56 11.73
C THR A 47 1.30 -2.20 11.58
N LYS A 48 0.25 -1.39 11.68
CA LYS A 48 -1.14 -1.86 11.56
C LYS A 48 -1.47 -2.31 10.14
N LEU A 49 -1.08 -1.52 9.14
CA LEU A 49 -1.27 -1.88 7.74
C LEU A 49 -0.52 -3.16 7.37
N LYS A 50 0.71 -3.36 7.89
CA LYS A 50 1.43 -4.63 7.72
C LYS A 50 0.65 -5.81 8.26
N ALA A 51 0.12 -5.68 9.48
CA ALA A 51 -0.66 -6.75 10.11
C ALA A 51 -1.94 -7.06 9.30
N LEU A 52 -2.60 -6.04 8.75
CA LEU A 52 -3.78 -6.21 7.91
C LEU A 52 -3.47 -6.84 6.54
N ILE A 53 -2.32 -6.53 5.93
CA ILE A 53 -1.84 -7.20 4.71
C ILE A 53 -1.59 -8.69 4.99
N ILE A 54 -0.90 -9.01 6.09
CA ILE A 54 -0.66 -10.39 6.52
C ILE A 54 -1.99 -11.10 6.75
N LYS A 55 -2.93 -10.46 7.45
CA LYS A 55 -4.28 -11.01 7.69
C LYS A 55 -5.01 -11.31 6.37
N SER A 56 -5.00 -10.37 5.42
CA SER A 56 -5.57 -10.58 4.08
C SER A 56 -4.93 -11.76 3.34
N ASN A 57 -3.62 -11.94 3.46
CA ASN A 57 -2.93 -13.09 2.86
C ASN A 57 -3.27 -14.43 3.55
N LEU A 58 -3.56 -14.44 4.84
CA LEU A 58 -3.95 -15.66 5.55
C LEU A 58 -5.41 -16.03 5.27
N GLU A 59 -6.29 -15.04 5.24
CA GLU A 59 -7.74 -15.22 5.07
C GLU A 59 -8.14 -15.32 3.60
N GLN A 60 -7.27 -14.92 2.67
CA GLN A 60 -7.55 -14.79 1.24
C GLN A 60 -8.70 -13.81 0.91
N GLU A 61 -9.07 -12.97 1.87
CA GLU A 61 -10.13 -11.96 1.75
C GLU A 61 -9.58 -10.56 2.13
N ILE A 62 -10.38 -9.51 1.93
CA ILE A 62 -10.08 -8.17 2.41
C ILE A 62 -10.66 -8.06 3.83
N PRO A 63 -9.84 -7.93 4.89
CA PRO A 63 -10.38 -7.72 6.23
C PRO A 63 -11.22 -6.45 6.28
N GLU A 64 -12.39 -6.48 6.93
CA GLU A 64 -13.28 -5.30 7.06
C GLU A 64 -12.54 -4.07 7.61
N GLU A 65 -11.64 -4.30 8.56
CA GLU A 65 -10.78 -3.26 9.12
C GLU A 65 -9.86 -2.64 8.05
N LEU A 66 -9.28 -3.43 7.14
CA LEU A 66 -8.46 -2.93 6.04
C LEU A 66 -9.29 -2.15 5.01
N GLU A 67 -10.55 -2.56 4.78
CA GLU A 67 -11.42 -1.86 3.84
C GLU A 67 -11.68 -0.42 4.29
N ASN A 68 -11.94 -0.23 5.59
CA ASN A 68 -12.32 1.05 6.19
C ASN A 68 -11.15 1.83 6.84
N TYR A 69 -9.94 1.27 6.85
CA TYR A 69 -8.82 1.90 7.52
C TYR A 69 -8.39 3.21 6.83
N THR A 70 -8.22 4.26 7.63
CA THR A 70 -7.70 5.56 7.19
C THR A 70 -6.65 6.09 8.16
N CYS A 71 -5.78 6.95 7.65
CA CYS A 71 -4.79 7.71 8.41
C CYS A 71 -4.48 9.00 7.63
N GLU A 72 -4.12 10.08 8.33
CA GLU A 72 -3.82 11.40 7.75
C GLU A 72 -2.82 11.35 6.58
N CYS A 73 -1.87 10.41 6.59
CA CYS A 73 -0.88 10.28 5.52
C CYS A 73 -1.47 9.76 4.19
N LYS A 74 -2.72 9.29 4.17
CA LYS A 74 -3.40 8.86 2.95
C LYS A 74 -3.61 10.03 1.98
N GLU A 75 -3.93 11.22 2.49
CA GLU A 75 -4.09 12.43 1.67
C GLU A 75 -2.79 12.80 0.95
N LYS A 76 -1.64 12.64 1.62
CA LYS A 76 -0.32 12.87 1.00
C LYS A 76 -0.05 11.90 -0.14
N TRP A 77 -0.37 10.63 0.06
CA TRP A 77 -0.25 9.62 -0.99
C TRP A 77 -1.18 9.91 -2.18
N GLN A 78 -2.42 10.34 -1.93
CA GLN A 78 -3.35 10.73 -3.00
C GLN A 78 -2.83 11.93 -3.80
N ALA A 79 -2.31 12.95 -3.11
CA ALA A 79 -1.66 14.09 -3.77
C ALA A 79 -0.44 13.64 -4.59
N ASP A 80 0.41 12.75 -4.04
CA ASP A 80 1.56 12.22 -4.78
C ASP A 80 1.14 11.47 -6.06
N LEU A 81 0.02 10.73 -6.02
CA LEU A 81 -0.54 10.09 -7.21
C LEU A 81 -1.04 11.11 -8.23
N GLU A 82 -1.84 12.09 -7.78
CA GLU A 82 -2.43 13.13 -8.62
C GLU A 82 -1.36 13.99 -9.33
N PHE A 83 -0.29 14.34 -8.62
CA PHE A 83 0.76 15.22 -9.14
C PHE A 83 1.99 14.45 -9.67
N SER A 84 1.96 13.12 -9.69
CA SER A 84 3.10 12.29 -10.11
C SER A 84 3.64 12.64 -11.50
N ASP A 85 2.75 12.89 -12.46
CA ASP A 85 3.11 13.27 -13.84
C ASP A 85 3.78 14.65 -13.91
N ILE A 86 3.37 15.60 -13.07
CA ILE A 86 3.96 16.95 -13.01
C ILE A 86 5.34 16.89 -12.34
N LEU A 87 5.49 16.01 -11.35
CA LEU A 87 6.72 15.85 -10.57
C LEU A 87 7.81 15.05 -11.31
N ASN A 88 7.55 14.57 -12.54
CA ASN A 88 8.41 13.63 -13.28
C ASN A 88 8.82 12.42 -12.43
N THR A 89 7.94 11.95 -11.55
CA THR A 89 8.25 10.81 -10.67
C THR A 89 8.03 9.51 -11.43
N THR A 90 9.00 8.60 -11.36
CA THR A 90 8.91 7.28 -12.02
C THR A 90 8.00 6.29 -11.28
N THR A 91 7.23 6.73 -10.27
CA THR A 91 6.42 5.87 -9.39
C THR A 91 5.01 5.59 -9.93
N ASN A 92 4.73 5.93 -11.19
CA ASN A 92 3.41 5.85 -11.79
C ASN A 92 2.91 4.38 -11.90
N PRO A 93 1.87 3.96 -11.15
CA PRO A 93 1.12 2.74 -11.44
C PRO A 93 0.19 3.07 -12.61
N LYS A 94 0.55 2.65 -13.82
CA LYS A 94 -0.27 2.90 -15.01
C LYS A 94 -1.70 2.39 -14.78
N ASN A 95 -2.68 3.28 -14.99
CA ASN A 95 -4.11 2.99 -15.09
C ASN A 95 -4.40 1.85 -16.07
#